data_AF-A0A0P9LVL6-F1
#
_entry.id   AF-A0A0P9LVL6-F1
#
_cell.length_a   1.000
_cell.length_b   1.000
_cell.length_c   1.000
_cell.angle_alpha   90.00
_cell.angle_beta   90.00
_cell.angle_gamma   90.00
#
_symmetry.space_group_name_H-M   'P 1'
#
loop_
_entity.id
_entity.type
_entity.pdbx_description
1 polymer ?
#
loop_
_entity_poly.entity_id
_entity_poly.type
_entity_poly.pdbx_seq_one_letter_code
_entity_poly.pdbx_strand_id
1 'polypeptide(L)'
;MKNKKNKAGRAFVSGLLLAMSCHATAQVEGAPTASEQPIPQEQTAPDKGNSVPIVLTDKIHQINKILESTTAVHQYEFTAVRGQNVLIATPDHRYNQTWRLEYQVDGGEWQAKRHNGAEKISGLNAGSQVNIRILATEGARFDRVDYSVVFGSYPHMRYDLHNEEGFLPIPHGRTTPAFLGTQAFTKAMLEATFTDSKGIALEGGVLDFTLEFPVKEDKIEKRQISDSAGKVMHLIEFKGCEGGNYADDFVHYSNGRNTWSTRYEVGKYWAENVLLKDLADKPYKYWFGHICKRWLSNWSRD
;
A
#
# COMPACT_ATOMS: atom_id res chain seq x y z
N MET A 1 -23.99 -26.24 -51.09
CA MET A 1 -24.00 -27.64 -50.58
C MET A 1 -22.88 -27.72 -49.54
N LYS A 2 -23.00 -28.08 -48.25
CA LYS A 2 -24.00 -28.60 -47.30
C LYS A 2 -23.62 -27.93 -45.95
N ASN A 3 -24.43 -27.09 -45.32
CA ASN A 3 -25.43 -27.36 -44.27
C ASN A 3 -25.04 -28.37 -43.16
N LYS A 4 -24.91 -27.93 -41.90
CA LYS A 4 -25.65 -28.47 -40.74
C LYS A 4 -25.58 -27.59 -39.48
N LYS A 5 -26.77 -27.34 -38.91
CA LYS A 5 -27.12 -26.66 -37.65
C LYS A 5 -27.18 -27.64 -36.46
N ASN A 6 -27.06 -27.14 -35.22
CA ASN A 6 -28.06 -27.15 -34.11
C ASN A 6 -27.36 -27.03 -32.73
N LYS A 7 -27.75 -26.08 -31.85
CA LYS A 7 -28.81 -26.09 -30.79
C LYS A 7 -28.56 -27.16 -29.71
N ALA A 8 -28.81 -27.00 -28.41
CA ALA A 8 -29.32 -25.96 -27.51
C ALA A 8 -29.18 -26.52 -26.06
N GLY A 9 -29.34 -25.72 -25.01
CA GLY A 9 -29.53 -26.26 -23.66
C GLY A 9 -29.54 -25.21 -22.55
N ARG A 10 -30.74 -24.76 -22.18
CA ARG A 10 -31.05 -23.86 -21.06
C ARG A 10 -31.86 -24.69 -20.06
N ALA A 11 -31.53 -24.66 -18.77
CA ALA A 11 -32.42 -25.15 -17.71
C ALA A 11 -32.24 -24.32 -16.43
N PHE A 12 -33.36 -23.74 -15.98
CA PHE A 12 -33.62 -23.16 -14.66
C PHE A 12 -33.82 -24.27 -13.63
N VAL A 13 -33.75 -23.95 -12.32
CA VAL A 13 -34.85 -24.10 -11.34
C VAL A 13 -34.39 -23.65 -9.92
N SER A 14 -35.28 -22.87 -9.30
CA SER A 14 -35.29 -22.33 -7.93
C SER A 14 -35.39 -23.37 -6.80
N GLY A 15 -35.17 -22.94 -5.55
CA GLY A 15 -35.72 -23.63 -4.38
C GLY A 15 -35.26 -23.12 -3.02
N LEU A 16 -36.17 -22.43 -2.33
CA LEU A 16 -36.11 -21.86 -0.96
C LEU A 16 -36.11 -22.96 0.13
N LEU A 17 -35.62 -22.68 1.36
CA LEU A 17 -36.35 -22.90 2.63
C LEU A 17 -35.56 -22.43 3.87
N LEU A 18 -36.27 -21.71 4.75
CA LEU A 18 -35.91 -21.32 6.11
C LEU A 18 -36.03 -22.51 7.08
N ALA A 19 -35.26 -22.48 8.17
CA ALA A 19 -35.67 -23.07 9.44
C ALA A 19 -35.17 -22.22 10.62
N MET A 20 -36.11 -21.60 11.32
CA MET A 20 -35.92 -21.12 12.70
C MET A 20 -36.18 -22.28 13.66
N SER A 21 -35.43 -22.33 14.76
CA SER A 21 -35.81 -23.13 15.92
C SER A 21 -35.57 -22.33 17.20
N CYS A 22 -36.68 -22.02 17.86
CA CYS A 22 -36.76 -21.57 19.24
C CYS A 22 -36.56 -22.76 20.19
N HIS A 23 -35.87 -22.57 21.31
CA HIS A 23 -36.11 -23.38 22.49
C HIS A 23 -36.34 -22.48 23.71
N ALA A 24 -37.44 -22.80 24.39
CA ALA A 24 -37.96 -22.15 25.57
C ALA A 24 -37.24 -22.61 26.84
N THR A 25 -37.45 -21.79 27.87
CA THR A 25 -37.02 -21.84 29.27
C THR A 25 -37.38 -23.13 30.02
N ALA A 26 -36.52 -23.50 31.00
CA ALA A 26 -36.97 -24.13 32.24
C ALA A 26 -36.16 -23.57 33.43
N GLN A 27 -36.88 -22.93 34.34
CA GLN A 27 -36.46 -22.46 35.65
C GLN A 27 -36.81 -23.56 36.66
N VAL A 28 -35.88 -23.95 37.53
CA VAL A 28 -36.21 -24.65 38.79
C VAL A 28 -35.39 -24.02 39.91
N GLU A 29 -36.13 -23.58 40.91
CA GLU A 29 -35.72 -22.91 42.12
C GLU A 29 -35.59 -23.94 43.25
N GLY A 30 -34.58 -23.79 44.11
CA GLY A 30 -34.38 -24.66 45.26
C GLY A 30 -33.10 -24.36 46.04
N ALA A 31 -33.22 -23.49 47.05
CA ALA A 31 -32.35 -23.41 48.23
C ALA A 31 -33.19 -23.93 49.43
N PRO A 32 -32.64 -24.33 50.62
CA PRO A 32 -31.50 -23.68 51.31
C PRO A 32 -30.59 -24.54 52.25
N THR A 33 -29.59 -23.86 52.84
CA THR A 33 -28.83 -24.14 54.10
C THR A 33 -27.88 -25.36 54.16
N ALA A 34 -26.67 -25.35 54.75
CA ALA A 34 -26.04 -24.54 55.81
C ALA A 34 -24.48 -24.55 55.79
N SER A 35 -23.87 -23.43 56.23
CA SER A 35 -22.60 -23.19 56.96
C SER A 35 -21.32 -24.05 56.80
N GLU A 36 -20.22 -23.44 56.31
CA GLU A 36 -18.88 -23.41 56.96
C GLU A 36 -17.94 -22.37 56.29
N GLN A 37 -17.20 -21.57 57.07
CA GLN A 37 -16.13 -20.65 56.61
C GLN A 37 -14.74 -21.28 56.88
N PRO A 38 -13.59 -20.65 56.51
CA PRO A 38 -13.01 -20.57 55.18
C PRO A 38 -11.59 -21.20 55.14
N ILE A 39 -11.23 -21.88 54.05
CA ILE A 39 -9.84 -22.31 53.79
C ILE A 39 -9.31 -21.46 52.63
N PRO A 40 -8.14 -20.78 52.77
CA PRO A 40 -7.59 -19.98 51.68
C PRO A 40 -7.01 -20.92 50.62
N GLN A 41 -7.77 -21.18 49.56
CA GLN A 41 -7.23 -21.80 48.36
C GLN A 41 -6.76 -20.70 47.41
N GLU A 42 -5.45 -20.51 47.45
CA GLU A 42 -4.57 -20.33 46.29
C GLU A 42 -5.27 -19.74 45.06
N GLN A 43 -5.07 -18.44 44.87
CA GLN A 43 -5.36 -17.76 43.61
C GLN A 43 -4.66 -18.51 42.50
N THR A 44 -5.39 -19.41 41.84
CA THR A 44 -5.05 -19.85 40.50
C THR A 44 -5.06 -18.57 39.68
N ALA A 45 -3.86 -18.13 39.30
CA ALA A 45 -3.69 -17.03 38.38
C ALA A 45 -4.64 -17.28 37.19
N PRO A 46 -5.51 -16.32 36.83
CA PRO A 46 -6.31 -16.49 35.62
C PRO A 46 -5.35 -16.69 34.46
N ASP A 47 -5.61 -17.75 33.69
CA ASP A 47 -4.90 -18.12 32.49
C ASP A 47 -4.53 -16.90 31.64
N LYS A 48 -3.31 -16.93 31.11
CA LYS A 48 -2.78 -16.02 30.09
C LYS A 48 -3.89 -15.65 29.11
N GLY A 49 -4.17 -14.34 29.00
CA GLY A 49 -5.26 -13.81 28.21
C GLY A 49 -5.32 -14.39 26.79
N ASN A 50 -6.30 -15.27 26.57
CA ASN A 50 -6.74 -15.68 25.25
C ASN A 50 -7.49 -14.51 24.59
N SER A 51 -6.76 -13.49 24.17
CA SER A 51 -7.33 -12.45 23.30
C SER A 51 -7.62 -13.08 21.94
N VAL A 52 -8.89 -13.13 21.54
CA VAL A 52 -9.27 -13.54 20.18
C VAL A 52 -8.59 -12.61 19.18
N PRO A 53 -7.83 -13.13 18.19
CA PRO A 53 -7.13 -12.28 17.24
C PRO A 53 -8.12 -11.53 16.36
N ILE A 54 -7.78 -10.29 16.03
CA ILE A 54 -8.51 -9.50 15.03
C ILE A 54 -8.11 -10.02 13.65
N VAL A 55 -9.07 -10.64 12.94
CA VAL A 55 -8.85 -11.16 11.59
C VAL A 55 -8.81 -9.99 10.59
N LEU A 56 -7.68 -9.89 9.88
CA LEU A 56 -7.43 -8.86 8.88
C LEU A 56 -7.84 -9.33 7.49
N THR A 57 -8.36 -8.41 6.68
CA THR A 57 -8.67 -8.67 5.27
C THR A 57 -7.40 -8.82 4.44
N ASP A 58 -7.51 -9.47 3.27
CA ASP A 58 -6.40 -9.68 2.32
C ASP A 58 -5.98 -8.38 1.62
N LYS A 59 -5.29 -7.52 2.37
CA LYS A 59 -4.64 -6.28 1.92
C LYS A 59 -3.44 -5.98 2.81
N ILE A 60 -2.80 -4.82 2.62
CA ILE A 60 -1.79 -4.35 3.57
C ILE A 60 -2.43 -3.35 4.55
N HIS A 61 -2.18 -3.51 5.85
CA HIS A 61 -2.76 -2.70 6.91
C HIS A 61 -1.71 -1.86 7.63
N GLN A 62 -2.06 -0.61 7.91
CA GLN A 62 -1.30 0.29 8.77
C GLN A 62 -2.05 0.40 10.10
N ILE A 63 -1.59 -0.35 11.10
CA ILE A 63 -2.23 -0.50 12.40
C ILE A 63 -1.59 0.51 13.36
N ASN A 64 -2.37 1.49 13.79
CA ASN A 64 -1.97 2.48 14.80
C ASN A 64 -2.95 2.39 15.97
N LYS A 65 -2.45 1.99 17.14
CA LYS A 65 -3.26 1.71 18.33
C LYS A 65 -2.46 2.05 19.58
N ILE A 66 -3.11 1.95 20.73
CA ILE A 66 -2.52 2.17 22.04
C ILE A 66 -2.55 0.83 22.77
N LEU A 67 -1.46 0.42 23.39
CA LEU A 67 -1.40 -0.68 24.33
C LEU A 67 -1.76 -0.15 25.72
N GLU A 68 -2.77 -0.73 26.36
CA GLU A 68 -3.46 -0.18 27.53
C GLU A 68 -2.76 -0.41 28.86
N SER A 69 -1.79 -1.34 28.89
CA SER A 69 -0.99 -1.65 30.07
C SER A 69 0.21 -2.51 29.69
N THR A 70 1.10 -2.78 30.63
CA THR A 70 2.23 -3.71 30.46
C THR A 70 1.80 -5.18 30.35
N THR A 71 0.56 -5.52 30.68
CA THR A 71 -0.02 -6.86 30.57
C THR A 71 -0.95 -7.03 29.37
N ALA A 72 -1.30 -5.93 28.69
CA ALA A 72 -2.15 -5.96 27.51
C ALA A 72 -1.45 -6.69 26.35
N VAL A 73 -2.25 -7.40 25.57
CA VAL A 73 -1.80 -8.10 24.35
C VAL A 73 -2.80 -7.81 23.25
N HIS A 74 -2.31 -7.30 22.12
CA HIS A 74 -3.10 -7.16 20.90
C HIS A 74 -2.68 -8.21 19.88
N GLN A 75 -3.64 -8.98 19.39
CA GLN A 75 -3.40 -10.04 18.42
C GLN A 75 -4.12 -9.75 17.10
N TYR A 76 -3.42 -10.02 15.99
CA TYR A 76 -3.96 -9.90 14.65
C TYR A 76 -3.62 -11.15 13.84
N GLU A 77 -4.58 -11.60 13.06
CA GLU A 77 -4.43 -12.73 12.14
C GLU A 77 -4.53 -12.24 10.70
N PHE A 78 -3.63 -12.72 9.83
CA PHE A 78 -3.68 -12.50 8.41
C PHE A 78 -3.55 -13.84 7.67
N THR A 79 -4.44 -14.10 6.72
CA THR A 79 -4.36 -15.30 5.88
C THR A 79 -3.72 -14.96 4.53
N ALA A 80 -2.62 -15.64 4.19
CA ALA A 80 -2.02 -15.61 2.87
C ALA A 80 -2.87 -16.43 1.88
N VAL A 81 -4.01 -15.86 1.46
CA VAL A 81 -5.05 -16.53 0.65
C VAL A 81 -4.48 -17.28 -0.56
N ARG A 82 -3.44 -16.72 -1.21
CA ARG A 82 -2.80 -17.27 -2.41
C ARG A 82 -1.38 -17.77 -2.17
N GLY A 83 -0.92 -17.80 -0.91
CA GLY A 83 0.48 -18.05 -0.57
C GLY A 83 1.40 -16.89 -0.98
N GLN A 84 0.86 -15.68 -1.04
CA GLN A 84 1.64 -14.45 -1.21
C GLN A 84 2.51 -14.20 0.02
N ASN A 85 3.66 -13.57 -0.18
CA ASN A 85 4.51 -13.10 0.90
C ASN A 85 3.77 -12.09 1.78
N VAL A 86 4.13 -12.06 3.06
CA VAL A 86 3.56 -11.16 4.06
C VAL A 86 4.64 -10.20 4.56
N LEU A 87 4.28 -8.93 4.70
CA LEU A 87 5.11 -7.88 5.27
C LEU A 87 4.80 -7.71 6.76
N ILE A 88 5.84 -7.62 7.60
CA ILE A 88 5.76 -7.12 8.97
C ILE A 88 6.76 -5.98 9.11
N ALA A 89 6.30 -4.76 9.40
CA ALA A 89 7.19 -3.65 9.75
C ALA A 89 6.70 -2.93 11.01
N THR A 90 7.63 -2.42 11.80
CA THR A 90 7.32 -1.68 13.03
C THR A 90 7.96 -0.28 12.92
N PRO A 91 7.32 0.65 12.19
CA PRO A 91 7.94 1.94 11.87
C PRO A 91 8.17 2.84 13.08
N ASP A 92 7.63 2.52 14.26
CA ASP A 92 7.80 3.22 15.53
C ASP A 92 9.25 3.11 16.06
N HIS A 93 9.78 4.24 16.54
CA HIS A 93 11.10 4.34 17.17
C HIS A 93 11.16 3.74 18.58
N ARG A 94 10.02 3.59 19.26
CA ARG A 94 9.94 2.96 20.61
C ARG A 94 9.81 1.45 20.57
N TYR A 95 9.81 0.86 19.37
CA TYR A 95 9.89 -0.58 19.18
C TYR A 95 11.09 -1.17 19.94
N ASN A 96 10.86 -2.28 20.64
CA ASN A 96 11.80 -2.98 21.50
C ASN A 96 12.32 -2.18 22.71
N GLN A 97 11.83 -0.95 22.93
CA GLN A 97 12.10 -0.16 24.13
C GLN A 97 10.94 -0.24 25.12
N THR A 98 9.70 -0.11 24.62
CA THR A 98 8.48 -0.11 25.43
C THR A 98 7.56 -1.27 25.07
N TRP A 99 7.44 -1.56 23.78
CA TRP A 99 6.64 -2.66 23.26
C TRP A 99 7.45 -3.46 22.24
N ARG A 100 7.07 -4.72 22.05
CA ARG A 100 7.67 -5.64 21.06
C ARG A 100 6.60 -6.35 20.26
N LEU A 101 7.02 -6.94 19.15
CA LEU A 101 6.17 -7.76 18.28
C LEU A 101 6.74 -9.18 18.22
N GLU A 102 5.85 -10.15 18.37
CA GLU A 102 6.13 -11.55 18.09
C GLU A 102 5.20 -12.03 16.98
N TYR A 103 5.66 -12.97 16.16
CA TYR A 103 4.88 -13.54 15.06
C TYR A 103 4.99 -15.06 15.03
N GLN A 104 3.98 -15.72 14.46
CA GLN A 104 3.99 -17.15 14.19
C GLN A 104 3.35 -17.43 12.82
N VAL A 105 3.71 -18.56 12.22
CA VAL A 105 3.15 -19.04 10.95
C VAL A 105 2.53 -20.42 11.19
N ASP A 106 1.30 -20.62 10.72
CA ASP A 106 0.57 -21.90 10.76
C ASP A 106 0.54 -22.57 12.14
N GLY A 107 0.39 -21.76 13.20
CA GLY A 107 0.33 -22.23 14.59
C GLY A 107 1.65 -22.78 15.15
N GLY A 108 2.77 -22.54 14.48
CA GLY A 108 4.11 -22.85 14.99
C GLY A 108 4.54 -21.97 16.16
N GLU A 109 5.80 -22.10 16.56
CA GLU A 109 6.36 -21.34 17.69
C GLU A 109 6.36 -19.83 17.43
N TRP A 110 6.07 -19.07 18.49
CA TRP A 110 6.18 -17.60 18.47
C TRP A 110 7.64 -17.18 18.35
N GLN A 111 7.92 -16.32 17.37
CA GLN A 111 9.24 -15.75 17.12
C GLN A 111 9.21 -14.25 17.39
N ALA A 112 10.19 -13.76 18.15
CA ALA A 112 10.37 -12.33 18.34
C ALA A 112 10.87 -11.69 17.05
N LYS A 113 10.23 -10.60 16.64
CA LYS A 113 10.72 -9.76 15.56
C LYS A 113 12.04 -9.11 15.99
N ARG A 114 13.07 -9.15 15.14
CA ARG A 114 14.46 -8.86 15.59
C ARG A 114 14.79 -7.37 15.64
N HIS A 115 14.24 -6.61 14.71
CA HIS A 115 14.52 -5.17 14.57
C HIS A 115 13.25 -4.42 14.16
N ASN A 116 13.30 -3.08 14.19
CA ASN A 116 12.15 -2.25 13.78
C ASN A 116 11.93 -2.17 12.26
N GLY A 117 12.97 -2.47 11.47
CA GLY A 117 12.92 -2.50 9.99
C GLY A 117 11.91 -3.51 9.44
N ALA A 118 11.56 -3.39 8.17
CA ALA A 118 10.63 -4.32 7.51
C ALA A 118 11.19 -5.75 7.44
N GLU A 119 10.32 -6.74 7.62
CA GLU A 119 10.61 -8.17 7.46
C GLU A 119 9.61 -8.78 6.48
N LYS A 120 10.11 -9.65 5.60
CA LYS A 120 9.32 -10.38 4.60
C LYS A 120 9.21 -11.85 4.99
N ILE A 121 8.00 -12.32 5.25
CA ILE A 121 7.70 -13.75 5.42
C ILE A 121 7.42 -14.33 4.03
N SER A 122 8.20 -15.35 3.62
CA SER A 122 8.13 -15.96 2.29
C SER A 122 7.91 -17.47 2.38
N GLY A 123 7.60 -18.11 1.25
CA GLY A 123 7.44 -19.56 1.18
C GLY A 123 6.13 -20.07 1.81
N LEU A 124 5.13 -19.20 1.91
CA LEU A 124 3.81 -19.51 2.45
C LEU A 124 2.99 -20.33 1.44
N ASN A 125 2.23 -21.29 1.94
CA ASN A 125 1.24 -22.02 1.15
C ASN A 125 -0.04 -21.17 1.02
N ALA A 126 -0.87 -21.50 0.02
CA ALA A 126 -2.20 -20.91 -0.05
C ALA A 126 -3.01 -21.28 1.19
N GLY A 127 -3.57 -20.26 1.87
CA GLY A 127 -4.29 -20.42 3.12
C GLY A 127 -3.41 -20.42 4.38
N SER A 128 -2.09 -20.26 4.27
CA SER A 128 -1.23 -20.14 5.45
C SER A 128 -1.64 -18.94 6.29
N GLN A 129 -1.67 -19.12 7.61
CA GLN A 129 -2.02 -18.10 8.58
C GLN A 129 -0.76 -17.52 9.21
N VAL A 130 -0.63 -16.19 9.13
CA VAL A 130 0.39 -15.44 9.84
C VAL A 130 -0.30 -14.70 10.98
N ASN A 131 0.15 -14.93 12.21
CA ASN A 131 -0.36 -14.21 13.38
C ASN A 131 0.73 -13.32 13.93
N ILE A 132 0.35 -12.14 14.40
CA ILE A 132 1.21 -11.25 15.17
C ILE A 132 0.59 -10.96 16.52
N ARG A 133 1.43 -10.75 17.52
CA ARG A 133 1.03 -10.20 18.81
C ARG A 133 1.93 -9.05 19.22
N ILE A 134 1.30 -7.99 19.72
CA ILE A 134 1.95 -6.80 20.25
C ILE A 134 1.80 -6.85 21.77
N LEU A 135 2.92 -6.73 22.47
CA LEU A 135 3.00 -6.81 23.93
C LEU A 135 4.07 -5.85 24.46
N ALA A 136 4.08 -5.63 25.76
CA ALA A 136 5.13 -4.87 26.42
C ALA A 136 6.50 -5.57 26.28
N THR A 137 7.56 -4.78 26.15
CA THR A 137 8.92 -5.29 26.33
C THR A 137 9.10 -5.74 27.78
N GLU A 138 9.89 -6.78 28.01
CA GLU A 138 10.16 -7.27 29.36
C GLU A 138 10.77 -6.16 30.23
N GLY A 139 10.21 -5.95 31.42
CA GLY A 139 10.63 -4.89 32.33
C GLY A 139 10.17 -3.47 31.95
N ALA A 140 9.43 -3.29 30.85
CA ALA A 140 8.88 -1.98 30.49
C ALA A 140 7.90 -1.48 31.55
N ARG A 141 7.86 -0.14 31.74
CA ARG A 141 6.96 0.54 32.67
C ARG A 141 6.25 1.66 31.94
N PHE A 142 4.95 1.51 31.74
CA PHE A 142 4.08 2.52 31.16
C PHE A 142 2.63 2.25 31.58
N ASP A 143 1.83 3.30 31.69
CA ASP A 143 0.37 3.15 31.83
C ASP A 143 -0.23 2.82 30.47
N ARG A 144 0.14 3.59 29.44
CA ARG A 144 -0.27 3.37 28.06
C ARG A 144 0.86 3.73 27.10
N VAL A 145 0.96 3.02 25.98
CA VAL A 145 1.93 3.36 24.92
C VAL A 145 1.31 3.15 23.55
N ASP A 146 1.43 4.13 22.66
CA ASP A 146 1.04 3.97 21.27
C ASP A 146 2.06 3.11 20.50
N TYR A 147 1.55 2.37 19.51
CA TYR A 147 2.35 1.55 18.63
C TYR A 147 1.85 1.67 17.18
N SER A 148 2.79 1.51 16.26
CA SER A 148 2.55 1.46 14.82
C SER A 148 3.13 0.18 14.22
N VAL A 149 2.29 -0.56 13.50
CA VAL A 149 2.65 -1.80 12.80
C VAL A 149 2.12 -1.73 11.37
N VAL A 150 2.91 -2.19 10.41
CA VAL A 150 2.47 -2.48 9.04
C VAL A 150 2.41 -3.98 8.88
N PHE A 151 1.24 -4.53 8.55
CA PHE A 151 1.02 -5.97 8.50
C PHE A 151 0.05 -6.39 7.39
N GLY A 152 0.38 -7.44 6.64
CA GLY A 152 -0.45 -7.98 5.55
C GLY A 152 0.34 -8.29 4.28
N SER A 153 -0.35 -8.36 3.14
CA SER A 153 0.26 -8.73 1.84
C SER A 153 1.46 -7.86 1.47
N TYR A 154 2.59 -8.48 1.10
CA TYR A 154 3.83 -7.78 0.74
C TYR A 154 3.65 -6.95 -0.56
N PRO A 155 3.86 -5.62 -0.53
CA PRO A 155 3.57 -4.74 -1.65
C PRO A 155 4.69 -4.67 -2.69
N HIS A 156 4.34 -4.79 -3.97
CA HIS A 156 5.16 -4.43 -5.12
C HIS A 156 4.56 -3.24 -5.83
N MET A 157 5.35 -2.17 -5.96
CA MET A 157 4.91 -0.91 -6.54
C MET A 157 5.54 -0.69 -7.92
N ARG A 158 4.74 -0.16 -8.84
CA ARG A 158 5.21 0.48 -10.07
C ARG A 158 4.51 1.82 -10.21
N TYR A 159 5.17 2.79 -10.84
CA TYR A 159 4.56 4.09 -11.10
C TYR A 159 5.02 4.64 -12.44
N ASP A 160 4.21 5.53 -12.97
CA ASP A 160 4.50 6.34 -14.14
C ASP A 160 3.99 7.77 -13.91
N LEU A 161 4.69 8.73 -14.49
CA LEU A 161 4.25 10.12 -14.54
C LEU A 161 4.02 10.44 -16.01
N HIS A 162 2.76 10.57 -16.39
CA HIS A 162 2.40 10.78 -17.79
C HIS A 162 2.71 12.22 -18.23
N ASN A 163 3.10 12.36 -19.50
CA ASN A 163 3.16 13.66 -20.14
C ASN A 163 1.80 14.36 -20.02
N GLU A 164 1.80 15.69 -20.12
CA GLU A 164 0.55 16.43 -20.21
C GLU A 164 -0.28 15.94 -21.40
N GLU A 165 -1.59 15.74 -21.21
CA GLU A 165 -2.44 15.22 -22.29
C GLU A 165 -2.44 16.14 -23.52
N GLY A 166 -2.37 15.56 -24.72
CA GLY A 166 -2.30 16.31 -25.98
C GLY A 166 -0.95 17.00 -26.23
N PHE A 167 0.04 16.76 -25.38
CA PHE A 167 1.38 17.31 -25.50
C PHE A 167 2.23 16.54 -26.51
N LEU A 168 2.83 17.26 -27.46
CA LEU A 168 3.89 16.72 -28.31
C LEU A 168 5.23 16.79 -27.57
N PRO A 169 5.86 15.68 -27.15
CA PRO A 169 7.12 15.74 -26.44
C PRO A 169 8.30 16.21 -27.28
N ILE A 170 9.22 16.95 -26.64
CA ILE A 170 10.53 17.24 -27.21
C ILE A 170 11.24 15.88 -27.41
N PRO A 171 11.68 15.55 -28.64
CA PRO A 171 12.34 14.28 -28.92
C PRO A 171 13.69 14.14 -28.19
N HIS A 172 14.12 12.88 -28.02
CA HIS A 172 15.45 12.56 -27.50
C HIS A 172 16.56 13.28 -28.27
N GLY A 173 17.58 13.74 -27.53
CA GLY A 173 18.77 14.38 -28.09
C GLY A 173 18.59 15.85 -28.46
N ARG A 174 17.42 16.44 -28.18
CA ARG A 174 17.14 17.87 -28.41
C ARG A 174 17.21 18.71 -27.14
N THR A 175 17.54 18.10 -26.02
CA THR A 175 17.63 18.74 -24.71
C THR A 175 18.93 18.33 -24.03
N THR A 176 19.33 19.11 -23.03
CA THR A 176 20.27 18.68 -21.99
C THR A 176 19.50 18.61 -20.67
N PRO A 177 19.39 17.43 -20.02
CA PRO A 177 19.87 16.11 -20.47
C PRO A 177 19.15 15.63 -21.74
N ALA A 178 19.78 14.69 -22.47
CA ALA A 178 19.30 14.20 -23.77
C ALA A 178 17.94 13.49 -23.73
N PHE A 179 17.56 12.99 -22.55
CA PHE A 179 16.27 12.32 -22.34
C PHE A 179 15.54 12.94 -21.15
N LEU A 180 14.28 13.29 -21.38
CA LEU A 180 13.31 13.74 -20.38
C LEU A 180 12.23 12.66 -20.30
N GLY A 181 12.10 12.01 -19.14
CA GLY A 181 11.16 10.90 -18.93
C GLY A 181 9.72 11.34 -19.05
N THR A 182 9.42 12.53 -18.51
CA THR A 182 8.11 13.16 -18.58
C THR A 182 8.28 14.64 -18.88
N GLN A 183 7.33 15.21 -19.61
CA GLN A 183 7.29 16.60 -20.02
C GLN A 183 5.87 17.17 -19.92
N ALA A 184 5.75 18.37 -19.36
CA ALA A 184 4.47 19.03 -19.17
C ALA A 184 4.62 20.55 -18.99
N PHE A 185 3.55 21.30 -19.28
CA PHE A 185 3.49 22.75 -19.09
C PHE A 185 3.03 23.13 -17.68
N THR A 186 1.92 22.51 -17.25
CA THR A 186 1.26 22.90 -15.98
C THR A 186 0.65 21.73 -15.23
N LYS A 187 0.48 20.57 -15.88
CA LYS A 187 -0.13 19.41 -15.24
C LYS A 187 0.46 18.10 -15.73
N ALA A 188 0.56 17.12 -14.83
CA ALA A 188 1.00 15.76 -15.14
C ALA A 188 0.16 14.76 -14.35
N MET A 189 -0.20 13.62 -14.96
CA MET A 189 -0.96 12.57 -14.28
C MET A 189 0.01 11.56 -13.68
N LEU A 190 0.00 11.44 -12.35
CA LEU A 190 0.70 10.40 -11.61
C LEU A 190 -0.19 9.16 -11.53
N GLU A 191 0.33 8.04 -12.02
CA GLU A 191 -0.28 6.72 -11.90
C GLU A 191 0.67 5.79 -11.13
N ALA A 192 0.16 5.07 -10.13
CA ALA A 192 0.89 3.98 -9.52
C ALA A 192 0.01 2.76 -9.33
N THR A 193 0.61 1.58 -9.44
CA THR A 193 -0.03 0.29 -9.22
C THR A 193 0.70 -0.47 -8.13
N PHE A 194 -0.06 -0.99 -7.17
CA PHE A 194 0.39 -1.87 -6.11
C PHE A 194 -0.19 -3.25 -6.33
N THR A 195 0.70 -4.25 -6.25
CA THR A 195 0.34 -5.66 -6.34
C THR A 195 0.97 -6.45 -5.19
N ASP A 196 0.39 -7.60 -4.84
CA ASP A 196 1.04 -8.56 -3.97
C ASP A 196 2.14 -9.35 -4.73
N SER A 197 2.89 -10.20 -4.01
CA SER A 197 3.92 -11.06 -4.61
C SER A 197 3.41 -12.12 -5.61
N LYS A 198 2.08 -12.23 -5.80
CA LYS A 198 1.44 -13.07 -6.83
C LYS A 198 0.88 -12.24 -7.98
N GLY A 199 1.10 -10.92 -7.99
CA GLY A 199 0.64 -10.01 -9.04
C GLY A 199 -0.83 -9.59 -8.93
N ILE A 200 -1.49 -9.85 -7.78
CA ILE A 200 -2.87 -9.43 -7.55
C ILE A 200 -2.88 -8.00 -7.01
N ALA A 201 -3.84 -7.18 -7.46
CA ALA A 201 -4.04 -5.82 -6.99
C ALA A 201 -4.07 -5.73 -5.45
N LEU A 202 -3.38 -4.73 -4.90
CA LEU A 202 -3.18 -4.60 -3.46
C LEU A 202 -3.64 -3.22 -2.95
N GLU A 203 -4.70 -3.21 -2.15
CA GLU A 203 -5.18 -2.04 -1.41
C GLU A 203 -4.25 -1.72 -0.22
N GLY A 204 -4.09 -0.44 0.10
CA GLY A 204 -3.43 0.03 1.30
C GLY A 204 -1.92 0.28 1.16
N GLY A 205 -1.35 0.01 -0.03
CA GLY A 205 0.03 0.36 -0.36
C GLY A 205 0.22 1.89 -0.33
N VAL A 206 1.39 2.35 0.08
CA VAL A 206 1.64 3.80 0.26
C VAL A 206 2.73 4.26 -0.69
N LEU A 207 2.34 5.14 -1.60
CA LEU A 207 3.22 5.87 -2.51
C LEU A 207 3.66 7.17 -1.84
N ASP A 208 4.96 7.45 -1.87
CA ASP A 208 5.49 8.79 -1.64
C ASP A 208 6.20 9.26 -2.90
N PHE A 209 5.70 10.33 -3.49
CA PHE A 209 6.15 10.88 -4.77
C PHE A 209 6.73 12.27 -4.56
N THR A 210 7.84 12.55 -5.24
CA THR A 210 8.47 13.87 -5.26
C THR A 210 8.70 14.32 -6.70
N LEU A 211 8.35 15.57 -7.00
CA LEU A 211 8.74 16.29 -8.22
C LEU A 211 9.44 17.58 -7.82
N GLU A 212 10.73 17.70 -8.16
CA GLU A 212 11.57 18.85 -7.88
C GLU A 212 11.71 19.74 -9.12
N PHE A 213 11.70 21.06 -8.88
CA PHE A 213 12.03 22.12 -9.83
C PHE A 213 13.27 22.89 -9.33
N PRO A 214 14.49 22.37 -9.57
CA PRO A 214 15.73 22.93 -9.00
C PRO A 214 15.95 24.42 -9.27
N VAL A 215 15.61 24.90 -10.47
CA VAL A 215 15.79 26.32 -10.85
C VAL A 215 14.90 27.25 -10.02
N LYS A 216 13.73 26.77 -9.61
CA LYS A 216 12.76 27.53 -8.81
C LYS A 216 12.90 27.28 -7.30
N GLU A 217 13.82 26.39 -6.91
CA GLU A 217 13.94 25.87 -5.54
C GLU A 217 12.58 25.37 -4.98
N ASP A 218 11.74 24.81 -5.85
CA ASP A 218 10.40 24.34 -5.53
C ASP A 218 10.31 22.81 -5.62
N LYS A 219 9.41 22.22 -4.84
CA LYS A 219 9.13 20.78 -4.88
C LYS A 219 7.66 20.49 -4.58
N ILE A 220 7.15 19.45 -5.23
CA ILE A 220 5.83 18.91 -4.99
C ILE A 220 5.98 17.52 -4.41
N GLU A 221 5.43 17.33 -3.21
CA GLU A 221 5.42 16.06 -2.51
C GLU A 221 3.98 15.54 -2.42
N LYS A 222 3.78 14.28 -2.76
CA LYS A 222 2.47 13.63 -2.75
C LYS A 222 2.57 12.26 -2.12
N ARG A 223 1.89 12.11 -0.98
CA ARG A 223 1.66 10.81 -0.35
C ARG A 223 0.25 10.32 -0.67
N GLN A 224 0.14 9.11 -1.20
CA GLN A 224 -1.14 8.52 -1.63
C GLN A 224 -1.22 7.06 -1.22
N ILE A 225 -2.44 6.56 -1.02
CA ILE A 225 -2.71 5.18 -0.64
C ILE A 225 -3.45 4.50 -1.79
N SER A 226 -3.05 3.26 -2.14
CA SER A 226 -3.73 2.51 -3.18
C SER A 226 -5.14 2.11 -2.79
N ASP A 227 -6.06 2.24 -3.75
CA ASP A 227 -7.45 1.83 -3.61
C ASP A 227 -7.64 0.30 -3.73
N SER A 228 -8.89 -0.15 -3.70
CA SER A 228 -9.26 -1.57 -3.84
C SER A 228 -8.82 -2.22 -5.17
N ALA A 229 -8.55 -1.42 -6.21
CA ALA A 229 -7.98 -1.89 -7.48
C ALA A 229 -6.44 -1.88 -7.46
N GLY A 230 -5.83 -1.58 -6.31
CA GLY A 230 -4.39 -1.44 -6.17
C GLY A 230 -3.85 -0.22 -6.90
N LYS A 231 -4.67 0.81 -7.14
CA LYS A 231 -4.27 1.97 -7.94
C LYS A 231 -4.16 3.24 -7.13
N VAL A 232 -3.24 4.10 -7.55
CA VAL A 232 -3.17 5.51 -7.20
C VAL A 232 -3.24 6.30 -8.50
N MET A 233 -4.17 7.23 -8.58
CA MET A 233 -4.27 8.19 -9.69
C MET A 233 -4.34 9.60 -9.11
N HIS A 234 -3.42 10.47 -9.50
CA HIS A 234 -3.41 11.85 -9.01
C HIS A 234 -2.98 12.83 -10.09
N LEU A 235 -3.81 13.83 -10.37
CA LEU A 235 -3.44 14.95 -11.21
C LEU A 235 -2.57 15.91 -10.40
N ILE A 236 -1.32 16.08 -10.82
CA ILE A 236 -0.40 17.06 -10.25
C ILE A 236 -0.50 18.33 -11.07
N GLU A 237 -0.84 19.43 -10.41
CA GLU A 237 -0.87 20.77 -11.01
C GLU A 237 0.27 21.61 -10.45
N PHE A 238 0.91 22.39 -11.31
CA PHE A 238 2.02 23.28 -10.99
C PHE A 238 1.97 24.53 -11.86
N LYS A 239 2.62 25.60 -11.38
CA LYS A 239 2.69 26.86 -12.10
C LYS A 239 3.61 26.72 -13.30
N GLY A 240 3.20 27.29 -14.43
CA GLY A 240 4.08 27.43 -15.60
C GLY A 240 5.39 28.14 -15.26
N CYS A 241 6.39 27.98 -16.12
CA CYS A 241 7.66 28.69 -16.03
C CYS A 241 7.78 29.79 -17.09
N GLU A 242 8.56 30.80 -16.76
CA GLU A 242 8.97 31.87 -17.67
C GLU A 242 10.50 31.78 -17.79
N GLY A 243 11.03 31.66 -19.00
CA GLY A 243 12.47 31.44 -19.22
C GLY A 243 12.80 30.00 -19.59
N GLY A 244 13.93 29.48 -19.10
CA GLY A 244 14.43 28.13 -19.38
C GLY A 244 15.50 28.05 -20.49
N ASN A 245 16.07 26.86 -20.63
CA ASN A 245 17.00 26.49 -21.69
C ASN A 245 16.28 26.39 -23.03
N TYR A 246 16.98 26.68 -24.11
CA TYR A 246 16.49 26.35 -25.45
C TYR A 246 16.73 24.87 -25.73
N ALA A 247 15.66 24.18 -26.13
CA ALA A 247 15.81 22.90 -26.82
C ALA A 247 16.26 23.18 -28.26
N ASP A 248 16.98 22.22 -28.84
CA ASP A 248 17.20 22.21 -30.28
C ASP A 248 15.86 22.10 -31.01
N ASP A 249 15.73 22.84 -32.11
CA ASP A 249 14.55 22.78 -32.94
C ASP A 249 14.27 21.35 -33.41
N PHE A 250 13.00 20.96 -33.38
CA PHE A 250 12.55 19.66 -33.83
C PHE A 250 11.36 19.75 -34.76
N VAL A 251 11.32 18.85 -35.72
CA VAL A 251 10.30 18.80 -36.76
C VAL A 251 9.23 17.78 -36.38
N HIS A 252 7.97 18.18 -36.53
CA HIS A 252 6.82 17.30 -36.41
C HIS A 252 5.97 17.39 -37.68
N TYR A 253 5.66 16.25 -38.28
CA TYR A 253 4.84 16.19 -39.49
C TYR A 253 3.37 16.04 -39.11
N SER A 254 2.61 17.13 -39.25
CA SER A 254 1.16 17.15 -39.04
C SER A 254 0.57 18.30 -39.85
N ASN A 255 -0.15 17.97 -40.92
CA ASN A 255 -0.68 18.92 -41.89
C ASN A 255 0.40 19.85 -42.50
N GLY A 256 1.59 19.29 -42.75
CA GLY A 256 2.79 20.00 -43.18
C GLY A 256 3.98 19.68 -42.28
N ARG A 257 5.09 20.35 -42.55
CA ARG A 257 6.33 20.28 -41.77
C ARG A 257 6.36 21.41 -40.75
N ASN A 258 6.20 21.06 -39.48
CA ASN A 258 6.14 22.02 -38.37
C ASN A 258 7.47 21.96 -37.61
N THR A 259 8.28 23.03 -37.66
CA THR A 259 9.48 23.15 -36.84
C THR A 259 9.13 23.89 -35.54
N TRP A 260 9.37 23.23 -34.42
CA TRP A 260 9.06 23.74 -33.09
C TRP A 260 10.32 24.17 -32.36
N SER A 261 10.29 25.39 -31.84
CA SER A 261 11.25 25.88 -30.86
C SER A 261 10.62 25.85 -29.47
N THR A 262 11.38 25.41 -28.48
CA THR A 262 10.86 25.21 -27.12
C THR A 262 11.84 25.72 -26.08
N ARG A 263 11.32 26.42 -25.07
CA ARG A 263 12.04 26.68 -23.82
C ARG A 263 11.55 25.77 -22.72
N TYR A 264 12.48 25.23 -21.95
CA TYR A 264 12.20 24.27 -20.89
C TYR A 264 13.15 24.44 -19.70
N GLU A 265 12.69 24.01 -18.53
CA GLU A 265 13.50 23.80 -17.34
C GLU A 265 13.61 22.30 -17.05
N VAL A 266 14.70 21.91 -16.40
CA VAL A 266 14.94 20.52 -16.01
C VAL A 266 14.58 20.36 -14.55
N GLY A 267 13.61 19.48 -14.28
CA GLY A 267 13.27 18.98 -12.97
C GLY A 267 13.70 17.53 -12.78
N LYS A 268 13.39 16.97 -11.63
CA LYS A 268 13.55 15.54 -11.33
C LYS A 268 12.30 15.03 -10.64
N TYR A 269 11.95 13.77 -10.88
CA TYR A 269 10.93 13.12 -10.09
C TYR A 269 11.33 11.70 -9.72
N TRP A 270 10.78 11.22 -8.61
CA TRP A 270 10.87 9.84 -8.20
C TRP A 270 9.69 9.49 -7.30
N ALA A 271 9.47 8.19 -7.11
CA ALA A 271 8.52 7.70 -6.14
C ALA A 271 9.07 6.47 -5.41
N GLU A 272 8.62 6.27 -4.19
CA GLU A 272 9.01 5.16 -3.34
C GLU A 272 7.80 4.53 -2.63
N ASN A 273 7.94 3.24 -2.32
CA ASN A 273 7.01 2.54 -1.43
C ASN A 273 7.53 2.62 0.00
N VAL A 274 6.96 3.55 0.78
CA VAL A 274 7.45 3.84 2.14
C VAL A 274 7.24 2.71 3.14
N LEU A 275 6.37 1.73 2.83
CA LEU A 275 6.10 0.61 3.73
C LEU A 275 7.26 -0.38 3.83
N LEU A 276 8.10 -0.47 2.78
CA LEU A 276 9.20 -1.42 2.71
C LEU A 276 10.49 -0.93 3.38
N LYS A 277 10.65 0.38 3.57
CA LYS A 277 11.88 1.01 4.10
C LYS A 277 13.14 0.40 3.45
N ASP A 278 13.97 -0.30 4.22
CA ASP A 278 15.23 -0.89 3.75
C ASP A 278 15.06 -2.06 2.78
N LEU A 279 13.85 -2.62 2.67
CA LEU A 279 13.49 -3.62 1.66
C LEU A 279 13.00 -3.00 0.35
N ALA A 280 12.85 -1.68 0.27
CA ALA A 280 12.45 -1.01 -0.96
C ALA A 280 13.61 -1.00 -1.95
N ASP A 281 13.30 -1.13 -3.25
CA ASP A 281 14.26 -0.81 -4.29
C ASP A 281 14.66 0.66 -4.19
N LYS A 282 15.94 0.96 -4.46
CA LYS A 282 16.39 2.35 -4.52
C LYS A 282 15.58 3.09 -5.59
N PRO A 283 14.92 4.21 -5.26
CA PRO A 283 14.09 4.91 -6.23
C PRO A 283 14.97 5.43 -7.35
N TYR A 284 14.61 5.10 -8.60
CA TYR A 284 15.24 5.71 -9.75
C TYR A 284 14.73 7.15 -9.90
N LYS A 285 15.65 8.09 -10.10
CA LYS A 285 15.32 9.50 -10.35
C LYS A 285 15.24 9.75 -11.85
N TYR A 286 14.06 10.13 -12.31
CA TYR A 286 13.79 10.47 -13.70
C TYR A 286 13.95 11.97 -13.93
N TRP A 287 14.34 12.36 -15.13
CA TRP A 287 14.39 13.75 -15.55
C TRP A 287 13.01 14.24 -15.99
N PHE A 288 12.60 15.38 -15.48
CA PHE A 288 11.37 16.06 -15.86
C PHE A 288 11.65 17.25 -16.77
N GLY A 289 10.89 17.41 -17.84
CA GLY A 289 10.91 18.60 -18.69
C GLY A 289 9.75 19.52 -18.36
N HIS A 290 10.01 20.58 -17.59
CA HIS A 290 9.02 21.62 -17.38
C HIS A 290 9.03 22.58 -18.57
N ILE A 291 7.97 22.56 -19.37
CA ILE A 291 7.93 23.34 -20.59
C ILE A 291 7.42 24.74 -20.28
N CYS A 292 8.27 25.74 -20.54
CA CYS A 292 7.95 27.14 -20.23
C CYS A 292 7.23 27.80 -21.40
N LYS A 293 7.73 27.56 -22.61
CA LYS A 293 7.17 28.15 -23.82
C LYS A 293 7.46 27.28 -25.02
N ARG A 294 6.49 27.18 -25.92
CA ARG A 294 6.67 26.55 -27.23
C ARG A 294 6.03 27.39 -28.31
N TRP A 295 6.72 27.54 -29.43
CA TRP A 295 6.21 28.26 -30.59
C TRP A 295 6.66 27.58 -31.87
N LEU A 296 5.84 27.74 -32.91
CA LEU A 296 6.14 27.29 -34.26
C LEU A 296 7.16 28.28 -34.86
N SER A 297 8.40 27.83 -35.08
CA SER A 297 9.45 28.67 -35.66
C SER A 297 9.42 28.66 -37.18
N ASN A 298 8.98 27.55 -37.77
CA ASN A 298 8.78 27.43 -39.21
C ASN A 298 7.62 26.50 -39.52
N TRP A 299 6.86 26.84 -40.56
CA TRP A 299 5.80 26.01 -41.12
C TRP A 299 5.94 25.98 -42.64
N SER A 300 5.99 24.78 -43.20
CA SER A 300 5.87 24.59 -44.64
C SER A 300 4.82 23.54 -44.96
N ARG A 301 4.06 23.77 -46.03
CA ARG A 301 3.19 22.79 -46.64
C ARG A 301 3.89 22.32 -47.90
N ASP A 302 4.25 21.05 -47.94
CA ASP A 302 4.68 20.42 -49.19
C ASP A 302 3.47 20.32 -50.15
#